data_AF-A0A832IAN7-F1
#
_entry.id   AF-A0A832IAN7-F1
#
_cell.length_a   1.000
_cell.length_b   1.000
_cell.length_c   1.000
_cell.angle_alpha   90.00
_cell.angle_beta   90.00
_cell.angle_gamma   90.00
#
_symmetry.space_group_name_H-M   'P 1'
#
loop_
_entity.id
_entity.type
_entity.pdbx_description
1 polymer ?
#
loop_
_entity_poly.entity_id
_entity_poly.type
_entity_poly.pdbx_seq_one_letter_code
_entity_poly.pdbx_strand_id
1 'polypeptide(L)'
;MSDAVERLVRELIRENQLSRARDVLSIFQEDYPHLLLELEAASGNWIAVLKLYERLSDEKKEEYKTLYKTAQERVREDYREDIKDSLEEIDRTNFEGAMAILESVSKAYPELVEAIALKLELARKKGDKAREKVFEELLKKLDSSHPSLSKKAETARRSPVDLITLILVCATLAVSFIGLMLSGVDRVSIGSVVEEKIAPLSEKIDKLSVTSNTLTAKTANIESELQGVMRSQNELSQEFSELRLSVNSAITMIQSSEQRNVESMDEIKQTLKRIEQVLNSVGKASEKVEYTLRGKFDIETARSIWLFGYNLYRRGYYLDAAEILRNLLDQLSDDVYFKDDVHYYMALSYYSAGNSDEAKKSFESFLEKYPESVYVVHARNFLNRIE
;
A
#
# COMPACT_ATOMS: atom_id res chain seq x y z
N MET A 1 -30.84 13.66 -10.26
CA MET A 1 -30.18 13.02 -9.10
C MET A 1 -28.67 13.29 -9.08
N SER A 2 -27.97 13.32 -10.22
CA SER A 2 -26.51 13.54 -10.27
C SER A 2 -26.03 14.83 -9.58
N ASP A 3 -26.74 15.93 -9.79
CA ASP A 3 -26.38 17.24 -9.23
C ASP A 3 -26.50 17.30 -7.69
N ALA A 4 -27.39 16.51 -7.07
CA ALA A 4 -27.55 16.50 -5.61
C ALA A 4 -26.43 15.74 -4.90
N VAL A 5 -26.01 14.60 -5.46
CA VAL A 5 -24.90 13.79 -4.94
C VAL A 5 -23.59 14.55 -5.10
N GLU A 6 -23.38 15.18 -6.26
CA GLU A 6 -22.20 15.99 -6.53
C GLU A 6 -22.04 17.18 -5.57
N ARG A 7 -23.13 17.92 -5.31
CA ARG A 7 -23.12 19.02 -4.33
C ARG A 7 -22.83 18.53 -2.91
N LEU A 8 -23.45 17.43 -2.49
CA LEU A 8 -23.26 16.86 -1.17
C LEU A 8 -21.81 16.39 -0.97
N VAL A 9 -21.24 15.66 -1.93
CA VAL A 9 -19.87 15.15 -1.83
C VAL A 9 -18.86 16.31 -1.79
N ARG A 10 -19.03 17.32 -2.64
CA ARG A 10 -18.16 18.51 -2.62
C ARG A 10 -18.29 19.33 -1.33
N GLU A 11 -19.48 19.37 -0.75
CA GLU A 11 -19.72 19.98 0.57
C GLU A 11 -19.00 19.21 1.68
N LEU A 12 -19.11 17.89 1.70
CA LEU A 12 -18.41 17.03 2.66
C LEU A 12 -16.88 17.17 2.53
N ILE A 13 -16.36 17.23 1.30
CA ILE A 13 -14.93 17.47 1.04
C ILE A 13 -14.51 18.86 1.58
N ARG A 14 -15.30 19.90 1.31
CA ARG A 14 -15.04 21.27 1.78
C ARG A 14 -15.07 21.38 3.31
N GLU A 15 -15.93 20.61 3.98
CA GLU A 15 -16.01 20.52 5.44
C GLU A 15 -14.99 19.56 6.06
N ASN A 16 -14.09 18.99 5.26
CA ASN A 16 -13.08 18.02 5.68
C ASN A 16 -13.69 16.77 6.37
N GLN A 17 -14.85 16.33 5.87
CA GLN A 17 -15.53 15.08 6.25
C GLN A 17 -15.24 13.99 5.22
N LEU A 18 -13.95 13.66 5.08
CA LEU A 18 -13.45 12.82 3.99
C LEU A 18 -13.94 11.36 4.09
N SER A 19 -13.99 10.78 5.29
CA SER A 19 -14.58 9.45 5.50
C SER A 19 -16.05 9.39 5.07
N ARG A 20 -16.87 10.37 5.46
CA ARG A 20 -18.28 10.44 5.04
C ARG A 20 -18.42 10.63 3.53
N ALA A 21 -17.57 11.46 2.92
CA ALA A 21 -17.57 11.62 1.47
C ALA A 21 -17.24 10.30 0.76
N ARG A 22 -16.30 9.51 1.31
CA ARG A 22 -15.93 8.18 0.81
C ARG A 22 -17.07 7.17 0.96
N ASP A 23 -17.75 7.17 2.10
CA ASP A 23 -18.92 6.31 2.35
C ASP A 23 -20.04 6.59 1.36
N VAL A 24 -20.35 7.87 1.12
CA VAL A 24 -21.37 8.28 0.14
C VAL A 24 -20.99 7.82 -1.28
N LEU A 25 -19.74 8.03 -1.69
CA LEU A 25 -19.27 7.60 -3.01
C LEU A 25 -19.16 6.07 -3.16
N SER A 26 -18.95 5.33 -2.06
CA SER A 26 -18.88 3.86 -2.07
C SER A 26 -20.19 3.20 -2.52
N ILE A 27 -21.32 3.92 -2.41
CA ILE A 27 -22.65 3.49 -2.85
C ILE A 27 -22.81 3.69 -4.37
N PHE A 28 -22.02 4.60 -4.98
CA PHE A 28 -22.15 5.04 -6.38
C PHE A 28 -20.82 4.93 -7.15
N GLN A 29 -20.05 3.85 -6.92
CA GLN A 29 -18.65 3.73 -7.35
C GLN A 29 -18.42 3.92 -8.86
N GLU A 30 -19.37 3.51 -9.70
CA GLU A 30 -19.24 3.59 -11.17
C GLU A 30 -19.79 4.89 -11.76
N ASP A 31 -20.66 5.60 -11.03
CA ASP A 31 -21.40 6.75 -11.56
C ASP A 31 -20.62 8.08 -11.46
N TYR A 32 -19.69 8.19 -10.49
CA TYR A 32 -18.98 9.45 -10.20
C TYR A 32 -17.45 9.30 -10.03
N PRO A 33 -16.73 8.77 -11.03
CA PRO A 33 -15.28 8.58 -10.94
C PRO A 33 -14.50 9.91 -10.79
N HIS A 34 -15.05 11.01 -11.28
CA HIS A 34 -14.47 12.35 -11.14
C HIS A 34 -14.58 12.90 -9.71
N LEU A 35 -15.66 12.60 -8.99
CA LEU A 35 -15.80 12.98 -7.57
C LEU A 35 -14.91 12.14 -6.66
N LEU A 36 -14.71 10.87 -7.01
CA LEU A 36 -13.72 10.04 -6.34
C LEU A 36 -12.31 10.61 -6.55
N LEU A 37 -12.00 11.11 -7.75
CA LEU A 37 -10.73 11.79 -8.01
C LEU A 37 -10.57 13.08 -7.19
N GLU A 38 -11.61 13.92 -7.09
CA GLU A 38 -11.61 15.11 -6.22
C GLU A 38 -11.42 14.76 -4.74
N LEU A 39 -12.10 13.72 -4.27
CA LEU A 39 -11.96 13.22 -2.90
C LEU A 39 -10.54 12.72 -2.62
N GLU A 40 -9.99 11.89 -3.50
CA GLU A 40 -8.64 11.37 -3.36
C GLU A 40 -7.62 12.50 -3.38
N ALA A 41 -7.77 13.51 -4.24
CA ALA A 41 -6.93 14.70 -4.25
C ALA A 41 -7.06 15.54 -2.97
N ALA A 42 -8.27 15.69 -2.42
CA ALA A 42 -8.49 16.41 -1.16
C ALA A 42 -7.89 15.65 0.04
N SER A 43 -7.93 14.31 0.00
CA SER A 43 -7.26 13.45 0.98
C SER A 43 -5.76 13.27 0.72
N GLY A 44 -5.26 13.79 -0.41
CA GLY A 44 -3.86 13.73 -0.76
C GLY A 44 -3.36 12.47 -1.45
N ASN A 45 -4.21 11.52 -1.77
CA ASN A 45 -3.82 10.26 -2.38
C ASN A 45 -3.43 10.44 -3.86
N TRP A 46 -2.28 11.08 -4.12
CA TRP A 46 -1.86 11.43 -5.48
C TRP A 46 -1.67 10.20 -6.37
N ILE A 47 -1.29 9.05 -5.80
CA ILE A 47 -1.22 7.77 -6.51
C ILE A 47 -2.61 7.31 -6.98
N ALA A 48 -3.63 7.40 -6.12
CA ALA A 48 -5.00 7.08 -6.52
C ALA A 48 -5.53 8.09 -7.53
N VAL A 49 -5.21 9.39 -7.40
CA VAL A 49 -5.56 10.42 -8.38
C VAL A 49 -5.02 10.07 -9.77
N LEU A 50 -3.75 9.66 -9.88
CA LEU A 50 -3.17 9.22 -11.15
C LEU A 50 -3.91 8.01 -11.73
N LYS A 51 -4.20 7.00 -10.92
CA LYS A 51 -4.92 5.78 -11.35
C LYS A 51 -6.35 6.07 -11.78
N LEU A 52 -7.05 6.93 -11.05
CA LEU A 52 -8.45 7.29 -11.32
C LEU A 52 -8.55 8.16 -12.57
N TYR A 53 -7.59 9.05 -12.78
CA TYR A 53 -7.54 9.91 -13.97
C TYR A 53 -7.53 9.09 -15.26
N GLU A 54 -6.74 8.01 -15.31
CA GLU A 54 -6.66 7.15 -16.49
C GLU A 54 -8.00 6.48 -16.86
N ARG A 55 -8.90 6.33 -15.89
CA ARG A 55 -10.22 5.70 -16.03
C ARG A 55 -11.33 6.69 -16.38
N LEU A 56 -11.05 7.99 -16.44
CA LEU A 56 -12.02 9.01 -16.83
C LEU A 56 -12.30 8.98 -18.34
N SER A 57 -13.47 9.47 -18.75
CA SER A 57 -13.78 9.75 -20.16
C SER A 57 -12.90 10.89 -20.69
N ASP A 58 -12.70 10.96 -22.01
CA ASP A 58 -11.84 11.98 -22.64
C ASP A 58 -12.27 13.41 -22.31
N GLU A 59 -13.59 13.65 -22.25
CA GLU A 59 -14.17 14.94 -21.85
C GLU A 59 -13.77 15.32 -20.40
N LYS A 60 -13.82 14.36 -19.47
CA LYS A 60 -13.42 14.55 -18.08
C LYS A 60 -11.90 14.61 -17.92
N LYS A 61 -11.12 13.91 -18.74
CA LYS A 61 -9.65 14.01 -18.73
C LYS A 61 -9.19 15.43 -19.03
N GLU A 62 -9.82 16.11 -19.99
CA GLU A 62 -9.45 17.50 -20.29
C GLU A 62 -9.83 18.46 -19.15
N GLU A 63 -10.98 18.25 -18.50
CA GLU A 63 -11.42 19.03 -17.33
C GLU A 63 -10.44 18.92 -16.14
N TYR A 64 -9.94 17.72 -15.84
CA TYR A 64 -9.07 17.45 -14.68
C TYR A 64 -7.57 17.39 -14.99
N LYS A 65 -7.15 17.81 -16.20
CA LYS A 65 -5.76 17.76 -16.67
C LYS A 65 -4.77 18.52 -15.78
N THR A 66 -5.21 19.66 -15.24
CA THR A 66 -4.40 20.49 -14.33
C THR A 66 -4.16 19.77 -13.00
N LEU A 67 -5.19 19.10 -12.47
CA LEU A 67 -5.11 18.31 -11.26
C LEU A 67 -4.23 17.08 -11.45
N TYR A 68 -4.32 16.42 -12.60
CA TYR A 68 -3.43 15.31 -12.96
C TYR A 68 -1.96 15.72 -13.03
N LYS A 69 -1.65 16.84 -13.69
CA LYS A 69 -0.29 17.38 -13.73
C LYS A 69 0.24 17.71 -12.32
N THR A 70 -0.62 18.29 -11.48
CA THR A 70 -0.30 18.57 -10.07
C THR A 70 0.01 17.28 -9.31
N ALA A 71 -0.76 16.20 -9.56
CA ALA A 71 -0.50 14.90 -8.95
C ALA A 71 0.85 14.31 -9.44
N GLN A 72 1.18 14.40 -10.72
CA GLN A 72 2.47 13.93 -11.26
C GLN A 72 3.67 14.65 -10.63
N GLU A 73 3.56 15.96 -10.40
CA GLU A 73 4.62 16.75 -9.75
C GLU A 73 4.73 16.49 -8.24
N ARG A 74 3.61 16.12 -7.60
CA ARG A 74 3.54 15.91 -6.15
C ARG A 74 3.79 14.48 -5.70
N VAL A 75 3.75 13.49 -6.59
CA VAL A 75 4.18 12.12 -6.29
C VAL A 75 5.71 12.09 -6.17
N ARG A 76 6.24 12.04 -4.94
CA ARG A 76 7.63 11.60 -4.71
C ARG A 76 7.67 10.09 -4.38
N GLU A 77 8.80 9.44 -4.63
CA GLU A 77 8.92 7.98 -4.51
C GLU A 77 9.14 7.48 -3.07
N ASP A 78 9.55 8.33 -2.12
CA ASP A 78 9.78 7.90 -0.74
C ASP A 78 9.51 9.03 0.28
N TYR A 79 8.64 8.76 1.25
CA TYR A 79 8.22 9.67 2.32
C TYR A 79 8.38 9.03 3.71
N ARG A 80 9.01 7.85 3.77
CA ARG A 80 9.14 7.07 5.00
C ARG A 80 9.96 7.80 6.07
N GLU A 81 10.91 8.64 5.65
CA GLU A 81 11.81 9.38 6.53
C GLU A 81 11.10 10.58 7.18
N ASP A 82 10.37 11.39 6.40
CA ASP A 82 9.60 12.55 6.93
C ASP A 82 8.45 12.13 7.87
N ILE A 83 7.79 11.00 7.60
CA ILE A 83 6.74 10.43 8.45
C ILE A 83 7.32 9.89 9.75
N LYS A 84 8.49 9.25 9.68
CA LYS A 84 9.20 8.74 10.86
C LYS A 84 9.62 9.90 11.77
N ASP A 85 10.23 10.94 11.20
CA ASP A 85 10.73 12.09 11.96
C ASP A 85 9.59 12.87 12.65
N SER A 86 8.47 13.07 11.96
CA SER A 86 7.30 13.75 12.56
C SER A 86 6.61 12.94 13.66
N LEU A 87 6.52 11.61 13.52
CA LEU A 87 5.98 10.74 14.56
C LEU A 87 6.92 10.62 15.77
N GLU A 88 8.23 10.66 15.55
CA GLU A 88 9.24 10.71 16.62
C GLU A 88 9.21 12.05 17.37
N GLU A 89 9.03 13.18 16.69
CA GLU A 89 8.90 14.50 17.33
C GLU A 89 7.62 14.64 18.17
N ILE A 90 6.52 13.98 17.78
CA ILE A 90 5.32 13.84 18.64
C ILE A 90 5.65 13.08 19.93
N ASP A 91 6.37 11.96 19.81
CA ASP A 91 6.77 11.17 20.96
C ASP A 91 7.78 11.91 21.86
N ARG A 92 8.43 12.97 21.33
CA ARG A 92 9.32 13.91 22.04
C ARG A 92 8.64 15.19 22.54
N THR A 93 7.31 15.29 22.52
CA THR A 93 6.52 16.44 23.04
C THR A 93 6.61 17.74 22.23
N ASN A 94 7.19 17.73 21.01
CA ASN A 94 7.31 18.90 20.14
C ASN A 94 6.13 19.01 19.17
N PHE A 95 4.97 19.38 19.72
CA PHE A 95 3.67 19.26 19.04
C PHE A 95 3.47 20.22 17.87
N GLU A 96 3.93 21.46 17.97
CA GLU A 96 3.67 22.48 16.95
C GLU A 96 4.48 22.23 15.66
N GLY A 97 5.72 21.75 15.79
CA GLY A 97 6.57 21.39 14.65
C GLY A 97 6.09 20.13 13.92
N ALA A 98 5.72 19.09 14.67
CA ALA A 98 5.17 17.88 14.09
C ALA A 98 3.80 18.13 13.41
N MET A 99 2.98 19.03 13.96
CA MET A 99 1.69 19.41 13.38
C MET A 99 1.84 20.05 11.99
N ALA A 100 2.78 20.97 11.81
CA ALA A 100 3.01 21.63 10.53
C ALA A 100 3.44 20.64 9.44
N ILE A 101 4.26 19.64 9.80
CA ILE A 101 4.70 18.57 8.91
C ILE A 101 3.52 17.64 8.60
N LEU A 102 2.79 17.16 9.61
CA LEU A 102 1.66 16.24 9.43
C LEU A 102 0.47 16.88 8.70
N GLU A 103 0.18 18.17 8.86
CA GLU A 103 -0.85 18.86 8.07
C GLU A 103 -0.44 19.00 6.59
N SER A 104 0.86 19.12 6.30
CA SER A 104 1.37 19.16 4.93
C SER A 104 1.43 17.77 4.28
N VAL A 105 1.73 16.74 5.07
CA VAL A 105 1.93 15.34 4.63
C VAL A 105 0.62 14.55 4.62
N SER A 106 -0.33 14.83 5.51
CA SER A 106 -1.68 14.22 5.49
C SER A 106 -2.45 14.54 4.22
N LYS A 107 -2.23 15.74 3.65
CA LYS A 107 -2.68 16.12 2.30
C LYS A 107 -1.92 15.42 1.17
N ALA A 108 -1.06 14.47 1.47
CA ALA A 108 -0.39 13.60 0.50
C ALA A 108 -0.55 12.09 0.83
N TYR A 109 -1.09 11.73 2.01
CA TYR A 109 -1.10 10.37 2.57
C TYR A 109 -2.31 10.12 3.49
N PRO A 110 -3.43 9.60 2.97
CA PRO A 110 -4.59 9.22 3.77
C PRO A 110 -4.29 8.16 4.83
N GLU A 111 -3.30 7.30 4.61
CA GLU A 111 -2.86 6.26 5.56
C GLU A 111 -2.32 6.84 6.87
N LEU A 112 -1.91 8.10 6.85
CA LEU A 112 -1.48 8.84 8.03
C LEU A 112 -2.66 9.12 8.99
N VAL A 113 -3.87 9.31 8.44
CA VAL A 113 -5.11 9.48 9.23
C VAL A 113 -5.38 8.20 10.01
N GLU A 114 -5.24 7.04 9.36
CA GLU A 114 -5.39 5.72 9.97
C GLU A 114 -4.29 5.44 11.01
N ALA A 115 -3.05 5.84 10.74
CA ALA A 115 -1.95 5.72 11.71
C ALA A 115 -2.19 6.56 12.98
N ILE A 116 -2.75 7.76 12.84
CA ILE A 116 -3.14 8.62 13.96
C ILE A 116 -4.33 8.02 14.71
N ALA A 117 -5.31 7.45 13.99
CA ALA A 117 -6.43 6.74 14.59
C ALA A 117 -5.97 5.51 15.40
N LEU A 118 -4.98 4.76 14.91
CA LEU A 118 -4.35 3.66 15.63
C LEU A 118 -3.60 4.14 16.88
N LYS A 119 -2.81 5.23 16.79
CA LYS A 119 -2.15 5.83 17.97
C LYS A 119 -3.17 6.32 19.01
N LEU A 120 -4.31 6.86 18.59
CA LEU A 120 -5.42 7.23 19.47
C LEU A 120 -6.00 6.01 20.20
N GLU A 121 -6.25 4.91 19.50
CA GLU A 121 -6.77 3.67 20.12
C GLU A 121 -5.75 3.05 21.09
N LEU A 122 -4.45 3.09 20.75
CA LEU A 122 -3.38 2.64 21.64
C LEU A 122 -3.28 3.49 22.92
N ALA A 123 -3.41 4.82 22.80
CA ALA A 123 -3.42 5.72 23.95
C ALA A 123 -4.61 5.44 24.87
N ARG A 124 -5.81 5.22 24.29
CA ARG A 124 -7.01 4.81 25.04
C ARG A 124 -6.81 3.50 25.79
N LYS A 125 -6.27 2.48 25.12
CA LYS A 125 -6.00 1.16 25.71
C LYS A 125 -4.99 1.21 26.85
N LYS A 126 -3.99 2.11 26.75
CA LYS A 126 -2.97 2.34 27.79
C LYS A 126 -3.45 3.28 28.92
N GLY A 127 -4.62 3.90 28.78
CA GLY A 127 -5.13 4.89 29.73
C GLY A 127 -4.35 6.21 29.74
N ASP A 128 -3.54 6.49 28.71
CA ASP A 128 -2.75 7.72 28.60
C ASP A 128 -3.63 8.89 28.13
N LYS A 129 -4.22 9.60 29.10
CA LYS A 129 -5.17 10.69 28.85
C LYS A 129 -4.56 11.91 28.17
N ALA A 130 -3.25 12.14 28.33
CA ALA A 130 -2.58 13.26 27.67
C ALA A 130 -2.44 12.99 26.17
N ARG A 131 -1.96 11.80 25.79
CA ARG A 131 -1.84 11.39 24.39
C ARG A 131 -3.20 11.16 23.72
N GLU A 132 -4.17 10.62 24.45
CA GLU A 132 -5.54 10.45 23.94
C GLU A 132 -6.11 11.78 23.45
N LYS A 133 -6.02 12.84 24.25
CA LYS A 133 -6.54 14.17 23.88
C LYS A 133 -5.83 14.75 22.66
N VAL A 134 -4.51 14.61 22.61
CA VAL A 134 -3.67 15.05 21.50
C VAL A 134 -4.04 14.35 20.19
N PHE A 135 -4.12 13.02 20.18
CA PHE A 135 -4.46 12.28 18.96
C PHE A 135 -5.92 12.47 18.55
N GLU A 136 -6.83 12.71 19.50
CA GLU A 136 -8.23 13.03 19.23
C GLU A 136 -8.38 14.40 18.54
N GLU A 137 -7.67 15.42 19.01
CA GLU A 137 -7.64 16.75 18.38
C GLU A 137 -6.99 16.73 17.00
N LEU A 138 -5.90 15.96 16.85
CA LEU A 138 -5.23 15.71 15.57
C LEU A 138 -6.18 15.06 14.56
N LEU A 139 -6.79 13.94 14.96
CA LEU A 139 -7.69 13.21 14.08
C LEU A 139 -8.91 14.04 13.70
N LYS A 140 -9.46 14.85 14.61
CA LYS A 140 -10.58 15.74 14.33
C LYS A 140 -10.25 16.83 13.31
N LYS A 141 -9.01 17.33 13.31
CA LYS A 141 -8.54 18.29 12.31
C LYS A 141 -8.30 17.64 10.94
N LEU A 142 -7.82 16.41 10.93
CA LEU A 142 -7.49 15.67 9.71
C LEU A 142 -8.72 15.03 9.04
N ASP A 143 -9.60 14.42 9.82
CA ASP A 143 -10.91 13.93 9.40
C ASP A 143 -11.88 13.97 10.59
N SER A 144 -12.72 15.01 10.61
CA SER A 144 -13.69 15.23 11.69
C SER A 144 -14.78 14.15 11.77
N SER A 145 -14.92 13.35 10.73
CA SER A 145 -15.94 12.30 10.61
C SER A 145 -15.40 10.89 10.88
N HIS A 146 -14.12 10.76 11.22
CA HIS A 146 -13.46 9.47 11.39
C HIS A 146 -14.12 8.59 12.48
N PRO A 147 -14.36 7.29 12.23
CA PRO A 147 -15.03 6.38 13.19
C PRO A 147 -14.36 6.30 14.57
N SER A 148 -13.03 6.40 14.64
CA SER A 148 -12.30 6.38 15.92
C SER A 148 -12.60 7.58 16.83
N LEU A 149 -13.20 8.67 16.32
CA LEU A 149 -13.67 9.79 17.15
C LEU A 149 -14.99 9.48 17.87
N SER A 150 -15.86 8.63 17.28
CA SER A 150 -17.18 8.31 17.85
C SER A 150 -17.14 7.20 18.91
N LYS A 151 -16.06 6.40 18.98
CA LYS A 151 -15.83 5.36 20.03
C LYS A 151 -15.64 5.93 21.45
N LYS A 152 -15.93 7.20 21.69
CA LYS A 152 -15.79 7.80 23.02
C LYS A 152 -16.85 7.24 23.97
N ALA A 153 -16.40 6.29 24.80
CA ALA A 153 -16.95 5.97 26.11
C ALA A 153 -18.37 5.38 26.18
N GLU A 154 -18.48 4.06 25.94
CA GLU A 154 -19.35 3.20 26.78
C GLU A 154 -18.69 2.92 28.15
N THR A 155 -17.98 3.90 28.74
CA THR A 155 -17.82 3.90 30.19
C THR A 155 -19.15 4.39 30.74
N ALA A 156 -20.00 3.45 31.15
CA ALA A 156 -21.27 3.66 31.81
C ALA A 156 -21.18 4.74 32.91
N ARG A 157 -21.42 6.00 32.53
CA ARG A 157 -21.64 7.09 33.46
C ARG A 157 -23.14 7.11 33.71
N ARG A 158 -23.60 6.30 34.66
CA ARG A 158 -24.98 6.41 35.17
C ARG A 158 -25.17 7.84 35.65
N SER A 159 -26.07 8.57 34.99
CA SER A 159 -26.41 9.94 35.38
C SER A 159 -27.13 9.89 36.72
N PRO A 160 -26.89 10.81 37.67
CA PRO A 160 -27.70 10.91 38.89
C PRO A 160 -29.19 11.11 38.58
N VAL A 161 -29.52 11.59 37.38
CA VAL A 161 -30.90 11.71 36.87
C VAL A 161 -31.55 10.33 36.70
N ASP A 162 -30.80 9.29 36.30
CA ASP A 162 -31.34 7.93 36.10
C ASP A 162 -31.70 7.24 37.42
N LEU A 163 -30.97 7.56 38.51
CA LEU A 163 -31.32 7.08 39.84
C LEU A 163 -32.60 7.75 40.34
N ILE A 164 -32.74 9.05 40.09
CA ILE A 164 -33.91 9.83 40.49
C ILE A 164 -35.15 9.38 39.71
N THR A 165 -35.04 9.14 38.41
CA THR A 165 -36.16 8.62 37.60
C THR A 165 -36.56 7.21 38.03
N LEU A 166 -35.60 6.34 38.33
CA LEU A 166 -35.88 5.00 38.87
C LEU A 166 -36.63 5.07 40.22
N ILE A 167 -36.19 5.94 41.14
CA ILE A 167 -36.85 6.15 42.42
C ILE A 167 -38.28 6.68 42.22
N LEU A 168 -38.48 7.62 41.28
CA LEU A 168 -39.79 8.18 40.98
C LEU A 168 -40.75 7.12 40.41
N VAL A 169 -40.26 6.26 39.51
CA VAL A 169 -41.04 5.15 38.93
C VAL A 169 -41.40 4.12 40.01
N CYS A 170 -40.48 3.80 40.92
CA CYS A 170 -40.77 2.92 42.05
C CYS A 170 -41.82 3.53 43.00
N ALA A 171 -41.77 4.85 43.24
CA ALA A 171 -42.73 5.54 44.09
C ALA A 171 -44.14 5.57 43.47
N THR A 172 -44.27 5.79 42.16
CA THR A 172 -45.58 5.77 41.48
C THR A 172 -46.16 4.36 41.40
N LEU A 173 -45.33 3.33 41.25
CA LEU A 173 -45.72 1.92 41.37
C LEU A 173 -46.23 1.59 42.77
N ALA A 174 -45.54 2.04 43.82
CA ALA A 174 -45.96 1.81 45.21
C ALA A 174 -47.31 2.47 45.52
N VAL A 175 -47.53 3.71 45.07
CA VAL A 175 -48.82 4.42 45.24
C VAL A 175 -49.95 3.73 44.46
N SER A 176 -49.67 3.28 43.23
CA SER A 176 -50.64 2.54 42.42
C SER A 176 -51.00 1.20 43.06
N PHE A 177 -50.03 0.52 43.66
CA PHE A 177 -50.20 -0.74 44.38
C PHE A 177 -51.03 -0.58 45.66
N ILE A 178 -50.81 0.50 46.42
CA ILE A 178 -51.60 0.84 47.61
C ILE A 178 -53.05 1.17 47.22
N GLY A 179 -53.28 1.90 46.12
CA GLY A 179 -54.62 2.17 45.60
C GLY A 179 -55.39 0.91 45.16
N LEU A 180 -54.67 -0.06 44.61
CA LEU A 180 -55.20 -1.38 44.22
C LEU A 180 -55.54 -2.28 45.42
N MET A 181 -54.82 -2.13 46.54
CA MET A 181 -55.12 -2.85 47.79
C MET A 181 -56.33 -2.26 48.54
N LEU A 182 -56.59 -0.96 48.37
CA LEU A 182 -57.71 -0.26 49.02
C LEU A 182 -59.03 -0.35 48.24
N SER A 183 -58.97 -0.61 46.93
CA SER A 183 -60.15 -0.84 46.10
C SER A 183 -60.42 -2.34 46.00
N GLY A 184 -61.45 -2.81 46.72
CA GLY A 184 -61.90 -4.20 46.68
C GLY A 184 -62.43 -4.57 45.29
N VAL A 185 -61.53 -4.97 44.39
CA VAL A 185 -61.86 -5.52 43.07
C VAL A 185 -61.87 -7.04 43.16
N ASP A 186 -62.95 -7.66 42.67
CA ASP A 186 -63.17 -9.11 42.67
C ASP A 186 -61.97 -9.88 42.10
N ARG A 187 -61.30 -10.64 42.99
CA ARG A 187 -60.02 -11.32 42.72
C ARG A 187 -60.10 -12.49 41.73
N VAL A 188 -61.31 -12.93 41.36
CA VAL A 188 -61.52 -14.20 40.63
C VAL A 188 -61.41 -14.02 39.10
N SER A 189 -61.81 -12.88 38.53
CA SER A 189 -61.72 -12.65 37.08
C SER A 189 -60.34 -12.14 36.63
N ILE A 190 -59.62 -11.42 37.49
CA ILE A 190 -58.29 -10.89 37.20
C ILE A 190 -57.25 -12.01 37.12
N GLY A 191 -57.29 -12.99 38.04
CA GLY A 191 -56.31 -14.08 38.07
C GLY A 191 -56.23 -14.85 36.76
N SER A 192 -57.38 -15.23 36.20
CA SER A 192 -57.44 -16.00 34.94
C SER A 192 -56.93 -15.23 33.72
N VAL A 193 -57.26 -13.93 33.59
CA VAL A 193 -56.81 -13.07 32.48
C VAL A 193 -55.32 -12.72 32.59
N VAL A 194 -54.84 -12.56 33.83
CA VAL A 194 -53.43 -12.33 34.13
C VAL A 194 -52.62 -13.58 33.79
N GLU A 195 -53.09 -14.77 34.16
CA GLU A 195 -52.39 -16.03 33.88
C GLU A 195 -52.37 -16.36 32.38
N GLU A 196 -53.48 -16.11 31.66
CA GLU A 196 -53.57 -16.27 30.19
C GLU A 196 -52.57 -15.39 29.43
N LYS A 197 -52.35 -14.15 29.90
CA LYS A 197 -51.44 -13.20 29.23
C LYS A 197 -50.00 -13.28 29.73
N ILE A 198 -49.75 -13.61 31.00
CA ILE A 198 -48.41 -13.66 31.60
C ILE A 198 -47.68 -14.95 31.25
N ALA A 199 -48.37 -16.10 31.16
CA ALA A 199 -47.73 -17.36 30.79
C ALA A 199 -46.94 -17.30 29.45
N PRO A 200 -47.52 -16.81 28.33
CA PRO A 200 -46.78 -16.68 27.07
C PRO A 200 -45.71 -15.59 27.09
N LEU A 201 -45.82 -14.60 27.99
CA LEU A 201 -44.77 -13.60 28.22
C LEU A 201 -43.57 -14.20 28.97
N SER A 202 -43.82 -15.05 29.97
CA SER A 202 -42.77 -15.77 30.71
C SER A 202 -41.98 -16.67 29.77
N GLU A 203 -42.65 -17.43 28.90
CA GLU A 203 -41.99 -18.30 27.92
C GLU A 203 -41.11 -17.49 26.93
N LYS A 204 -41.58 -16.31 26.50
CA LYS A 204 -40.79 -15.41 25.65
C LYS A 204 -39.59 -14.84 26.39
N ILE A 205 -39.72 -14.50 27.67
CA ILE A 205 -38.62 -14.02 28.52
C ILE A 205 -37.57 -15.12 28.70
N ASP A 206 -37.99 -16.37 28.91
CA ASP A 206 -37.07 -17.51 29.03
C ASP A 206 -36.32 -17.77 27.72
N LYS A 207 -37.02 -17.75 26.58
CA LYS A 207 -36.38 -17.84 25.26
C LYS A 207 -35.41 -16.69 25.00
N LEU A 208 -35.76 -15.47 25.41
CA LEU A 208 -34.89 -14.30 25.28
C LEU A 208 -33.65 -14.43 26.17
N SER A 209 -33.80 -14.94 27.40
CA SER A 209 -32.69 -15.22 28.32
C SER A 209 -31.72 -16.25 27.75
N VAL A 210 -32.23 -17.37 27.20
CA VAL A 210 -31.42 -18.39 26.53
C VAL A 210 -30.68 -17.82 25.32
N THR A 211 -31.36 -16.99 24.51
CA THR A 211 -30.75 -16.35 23.34
C THR A 211 -29.66 -15.35 23.76
N SER A 212 -29.92 -14.57 24.80
CA SER A 212 -28.96 -13.63 25.39
C SER A 212 -27.71 -14.36 25.87
N ASN A 213 -27.87 -15.44 26.63
CA ASN A 213 -26.74 -16.24 27.12
C ASN A 213 -25.93 -16.88 25.97
N THR A 214 -26.62 -17.32 24.92
CA THR A 214 -25.98 -17.87 23.72
C THR A 214 -25.18 -16.81 22.97
N LEU A 215 -25.73 -15.59 22.84
CA LEU A 215 -25.03 -14.45 22.26
C LEU A 215 -23.80 -14.08 23.08
N THR A 216 -23.91 -14.03 24.41
CA THR A 216 -22.78 -13.77 25.32
C THR A 216 -21.65 -14.79 25.17
N ALA A 217 -21.99 -16.08 25.04
CA ALA A 217 -21.00 -17.13 24.81
C ALA A 217 -20.30 -16.97 23.45
N LYS A 218 -21.05 -16.59 22.40
CA LYS A 218 -20.48 -16.34 21.07
C LYS A 218 -19.59 -15.09 21.05
N THR A 219 -19.96 -14.01 21.73
CA THR A 219 -19.09 -12.82 21.83
C THR A 219 -17.81 -13.12 22.60
N ALA A 220 -17.87 -13.90 23.68
CA ALA A 220 -16.67 -14.32 24.40
C ALA A 220 -15.74 -15.17 23.51
N ASN A 221 -16.30 -16.06 22.68
CA ASN A 221 -15.50 -16.85 21.74
C ASN A 221 -14.83 -15.98 20.66
N ILE A 222 -15.59 -15.05 20.07
CA ILE A 222 -15.06 -14.09 19.08
C ILE A 222 -13.95 -13.22 19.70
N GLU A 223 -14.11 -12.79 20.94
CA GLU A 223 -13.08 -12.03 21.65
C GLU A 223 -11.79 -12.84 21.82
N SER A 224 -11.92 -14.13 22.13
CA SER A 224 -10.77 -15.02 22.24
C SER A 224 -10.08 -15.25 20.88
N GLU A 225 -10.84 -15.45 19.81
CA GLU A 225 -10.30 -15.59 18.45
C GLU A 225 -9.59 -14.30 18.01
N LEU A 226 -10.18 -13.13 18.29
CA LEU A 226 -9.58 -11.84 17.99
C LEU A 226 -8.25 -11.64 18.75
N GLN A 227 -8.18 -12.04 20.02
CA GLN A 227 -6.92 -12.03 20.76
C GLN A 227 -5.87 -12.95 20.14
N GLY A 228 -6.27 -14.10 19.61
CA GLY A 228 -5.40 -15.00 18.84
C GLY A 228 -4.82 -14.32 17.61
N VAL A 229 -5.68 -13.68 16.80
CA VAL A 229 -5.27 -12.94 15.60
C VAL A 229 -4.31 -11.80 15.94
N MET A 230 -4.57 -11.05 17.02
CA MET A 230 -3.67 -9.97 17.46
C MET A 230 -2.28 -10.49 17.86
N ARG A 231 -2.17 -11.68 18.46
CA ARG A 231 -0.88 -12.30 18.79
C ARG A 231 -0.12 -12.67 17.53
N SER A 232 -0.77 -13.36 16.58
CA SER A 232 -0.16 -13.72 15.30
C SER A 232 0.27 -12.50 14.49
N GLN A 233 -0.51 -11.41 14.53
CA GLN A 233 -0.12 -10.15 13.88
C GLN A 233 1.14 -9.54 14.50
N ASN A 234 1.28 -9.61 15.84
CA ASN A 234 2.49 -9.12 16.51
C ASN A 234 3.71 -9.99 16.20
N GLU A 235 3.56 -11.31 16.18
CA GLU A 235 4.62 -12.25 15.79
C GLU A 235 5.09 -11.97 14.36
N LEU A 236 4.14 -11.84 13.41
CA LEU A 236 4.46 -11.53 12.02
C LEU A 236 5.16 -10.18 11.87
N SER A 237 4.75 -9.17 12.64
CA SER A 237 5.40 -7.85 12.67
C SER A 237 6.86 -7.94 13.15
N GLN A 238 7.12 -8.78 14.15
CA GLN A 238 8.46 -9.03 14.64
C GLN A 238 9.33 -9.73 13.59
N GLU A 239 8.83 -10.79 12.96
CA GLU A 239 9.52 -11.49 11.87
C GLU A 239 9.84 -10.54 10.70
N PHE A 240 8.92 -9.64 10.35
CA PHE A 240 9.13 -8.66 9.30
C PHE A 240 10.22 -7.64 9.65
N SER A 241 10.31 -7.26 10.93
CA SER A 241 11.38 -6.40 11.45
C SER A 241 12.75 -7.08 11.35
N GLU A 242 12.84 -8.35 11.75
CA GLU A 242 14.05 -9.16 11.64
C GLU A 242 14.48 -9.35 10.19
N LEU A 243 13.53 -9.66 9.30
CA LEU A 243 13.78 -9.76 7.86
C LEU A 243 14.32 -8.44 7.30
N ARG A 244 13.74 -7.30 7.69
CA ARG A 244 14.20 -5.98 7.26
C ARG A 244 15.65 -5.71 7.70
N LEU A 245 16.01 -6.07 8.93
CA LEU A 245 17.38 -5.96 9.41
C LEU A 245 18.33 -6.86 8.60
N SER A 246 17.93 -8.09 8.32
CA SER A 246 18.69 -9.02 7.48
C SER A 246 18.90 -8.47 6.06
N VAL A 247 17.85 -7.96 5.43
CA VAL A 247 17.92 -7.36 4.09
C VAL A 247 18.84 -6.13 4.07
N ASN A 248 18.74 -5.24 5.07
CA ASN A 248 19.64 -4.09 5.17
C ASN A 248 21.11 -4.51 5.34
N SER A 249 21.36 -5.58 6.11
CA SER A 249 22.71 -6.14 6.23
C SER A 249 23.23 -6.70 4.90
N ALA A 250 22.37 -7.35 4.11
CA ALA A 250 22.73 -7.85 2.79
C ALA A 250 23.01 -6.71 1.80
N ILE A 251 22.20 -5.64 1.81
CA ILE A 251 22.41 -4.45 0.97
C ILE A 251 23.77 -3.81 1.27
N THR A 252 24.11 -3.62 2.55
CA THR A 252 25.41 -3.06 2.94
C THR A 252 26.58 -3.95 2.52
N MET A 253 26.44 -5.28 2.62
CA MET A 253 27.44 -6.21 2.08
C MET A 253 27.59 -6.09 0.56
N ILE A 254 26.48 -6.00 -0.19
CA ILE A 254 26.49 -5.84 -1.65
C ILE A 254 27.18 -4.52 -2.03
N GLN A 255 26.81 -3.41 -1.42
CA GLN A 255 27.45 -2.11 -1.65
C GLN A 255 28.96 -2.13 -1.38
N SER A 256 29.38 -2.79 -0.30
CA SER A 256 30.80 -2.97 0.00
C SER A 256 31.52 -3.84 -1.03
N SER A 257 30.81 -4.80 -1.65
CA SER A 257 31.35 -5.62 -2.73
C SER A 257 31.43 -4.85 -4.04
N GLU A 258 30.42 -4.05 -4.36
CA GLU A 258 30.43 -3.16 -5.53
C GLU A 258 31.59 -2.17 -5.45
N GLN A 259 31.81 -1.56 -4.29
CA GLN A 259 32.94 -0.64 -4.07
C GLN A 259 34.29 -1.35 -4.31
N ARG A 260 34.49 -2.55 -3.76
CA ARG A 260 35.70 -3.36 -4.01
C ARG A 260 35.87 -3.72 -5.49
N ASN A 261 34.78 -3.97 -6.20
CA ASN A 261 34.81 -4.26 -7.63
C ASN A 261 35.20 -3.01 -8.44
N VAL A 262 34.71 -1.82 -8.07
CA VAL A 262 35.10 -0.55 -8.69
C VAL A 262 36.59 -0.28 -8.48
N GLU A 263 37.10 -0.47 -7.26
CA GLU A 263 38.52 -0.34 -6.94
C GLU A 263 39.39 -1.31 -7.75
N SER A 264 38.99 -2.59 -7.80
CA SER A 264 39.66 -3.61 -8.61
C SER A 264 39.66 -3.24 -10.10
N MET A 265 38.57 -2.66 -10.60
CA MET A 265 38.45 -2.23 -11.99
C MET A 265 39.35 -1.02 -12.31
N ASP A 266 39.56 -0.12 -11.35
CA ASP A 266 40.53 0.97 -11.51
C ASP A 266 41.97 0.43 -11.54
N GLU A 267 42.31 -0.52 -10.67
CA GLU A 267 43.61 -1.20 -10.69
C GLU A 267 43.86 -1.92 -12.03
N ILE A 268 42.84 -2.59 -12.57
CA ILE A 268 42.91 -3.23 -13.90
C ILE A 268 43.14 -2.18 -15.00
N LYS A 269 42.43 -1.03 -14.97
CA LYS A 269 42.66 0.05 -15.94
C LYS A 269 44.08 0.62 -15.84
N GLN A 270 44.59 0.81 -14.63
CA GLN A 270 45.94 1.29 -14.42
C GLN A 270 46.99 0.30 -14.91
N THR A 271 46.80 -1.00 -14.67
CA THR A 271 47.70 -2.04 -15.17
C THR A 271 47.65 -2.16 -16.69
N LEU A 272 46.47 -2.08 -17.31
CA LEU A 272 46.32 -2.03 -18.77
C LEU A 272 47.07 -0.85 -19.38
N LYS A 273 46.96 0.35 -18.79
CA LYS A 273 47.70 1.53 -19.23
C LYS A 273 49.21 1.34 -19.13
N ARG A 274 49.72 0.68 -18.08
CA ARG A 274 51.14 0.35 -17.95
C ARG A 274 51.58 -0.67 -19.01
N ILE A 275 50.77 -1.68 -19.28
CA ILE A 275 51.05 -2.68 -20.34
C ILE A 275 51.11 -1.99 -21.71
N GLU A 276 50.17 -1.09 -22.01
CA GLU A 276 50.16 -0.31 -23.25
C GLU A 276 51.43 0.56 -23.40
N GLN A 277 51.86 1.22 -22.32
CA GLN A 277 53.12 1.98 -22.31
C GLN A 277 54.34 1.10 -22.56
N VAL A 278 54.38 -0.10 -21.97
CA VAL A 278 55.47 -1.07 -22.19
C VAL A 278 55.46 -1.56 -23.63
N LEU A 279 54.30 -1.95 -24.18
CA LEU A 279 54.14 -2.36 -25.58
C LEU A 279 54.61 -1.29 -26.56
N ASN A 280 54.27 -0.01 -26.29
CA ASN A 280 54.71 1.12 -27.09
C ASN A 280 56.23 1.38 -26.98
N SER A 281 56.85 1.05 -25.84
CA SER A 281 58.30 1.19 -25.62
C SER A 281 59.13 0.05 -26.23
N VAL A 282 58.54 -1.14 -26.42
CA VAL A 282 59.18 -2.34 -27.01
C VAL A 282 59.11 -2.33 -28.55
N GLY A 283 59.03 -1.14 -29.16
CA GLY A 283 58.86 -0.95 -30.59
C GLY A 283 59.70 -1.91 -31.46
N LYS A 284 58.99 -2.72 -32.26
CA LYS A 284 59.49 -3.69 -33.27
C LYS A 284 60.02 -5.04 -32.74
N ALA A 285 59.13 -5.88 -32.23
CA ALA A 285 59.06 -7.32 -32.55
C ALA A 285 57.98 -7.97 -31.67
N SER A 286 56.81 -8.25 -32.23
CA SER A 286 55.94 -9.35 -31.78
C SER A 286 54.65 -9.32 -32.61
N GLU A 287 54.24 -10.49 -33.07
CA GLU A 287 52.97 -10.76 -33.73
C GLU A 287 51.79 -10.03 -33.12
N LYS A 288 50.82 -9.73 -33.99
CA LYS A 288 49.46 -9.29 -33.68
C LYS A 288 48.89 -10.21 -32.60
N VAL A 289 48.96 -9.80 -31.32
CA VAL A 289 48.38 -10.56 -30.22
C VAL A 289 46.86 -10.45 -30.34
N GLU A 290 46.28 -11.46 -30.95
CA GLU A 290 44.84 -11.67 -31.01
C GLU A 290 44.36 -12.03 -29.61
N TYR A 291 43.68 -11.09 -28.92
CA TYR A 291 43.06 -11.36 -27.63
C TYR A 291 41.87 -12.30 -27.83
N THR A 292 42.13 -13.60 -27.80
CA THR A 292 41.07 -14.59 -27.64
C THR A 292 40.77 -14.72 -26.14
N LEU A 293 39.64 -14.15 -25.70
CA LEU A 293 39.04 -14.47 -24.39
C LEU A 293 38.65 -15.96 -24.42
N ARG A 294 39.59 -16.82 -24.06
CA ARG A 294 39.45 -18.27 -24.14
C ARG A 294 38.89 -18.79 -22.81
N GLY A 295 37.58 -18.65 -22.62
CA GLY A 295 36.84 -19.25 -21.51
C GLY A 295 35.35 -18.96 -21.63
N LYS A 296 34.51 -20.00 -21.55
CA LYS A 296 33.06 -19.84 -21.40
C LYS A 296 32.81 -19.08 -20.09
N PHE A 297 31.99 -18.03 -20.13
CA PHE A 297 31.60 -17.32 -18.90
C PHE A 297 30.99 -18.31 -17.91
N ASP A 298 31.37 -18.24 -16.64
CA ASP A 298 30.55 -18.86 -15.62
C ASP A 298 29.15 -18.21 -15.60
N ILE A 299 28.16 -18.94 -15.08
CA ILE A 299 26.76 -18.55 -15.22
C ILE A 299 26.44 -17.22 -14.52
N GLU A 300 27.15 -16.88 -13.44
CA GLU A 300 26.93 -15.64 -12.69
C GLU A 300 27.54 -14.43 -13.39
N THR A 301 28.72 -14.59 -13.98
CA THR A 301 29.34 -13.58 -14.85
C THR A 301 28.47 -13.32 -16.08
N ALA A 302 28.00 -14.41 -16.73
CA ALA A 302 27.09 -14.31 -17.86
C ALA A 302 25.79 -13.58 -17.50
N ARG A 303 25.19 -13.91 -16.35
CA ARG A 303 23.98 -13.24 -15.84
C ARG A 303 24.23 -11.76 -15.58
N SER A 304 25.38 -11.42 -14.98
CA SER A 304 25.73 -10.02 -14.69
C SER A 304 25.90 -9.20 -15.97
N ILE A 305 26.54 -9.77 -17.01
CA ILE A 305 26.71 -9.12 -18.31
C ILE A 305 25.36 -8.99 -19.03
N TRP A 306 24.49 -9.99 -18.96
CA TRP A 306 23.14 -9.92 -19.51
C TRP A 306 22.34 -8.78 -18.86
N LEU A 307 22.34 -8.71 -17.52
CA LEU A 307 21.67 -7.64 -16.78
C LEU A 307 22.24 -6.27 -17.14
N PHE A 308 23.56 -6.15 -17.32
CA PHE A 308 24.18 -4.92 -17.77
C PHE A 308 23.70 -4.50 -19.17
N GLY A 309 23.72 -5.41 -20.14
CA GLY A 309 23.20 -5.16 -21.50
C GLY A 309 21.71 -4.80 -21.51
N TYR A 310 20.89 -5.48 -20.71
CA TYR A 310 19.47 -5.14 -20.54
C TYR A 310 19.25 -3.75 -19.94
N ASN A 311 20.08 -3.35 -18.96
CA ASN A 311 20.02 -2.01 -18.38
C ASN A 311 20.42 -0.92 -19.38
N LEU A 312 21.39 -1.18 -20.26
CA LEU A 312 21.72 -0.26 -21.36
C LEU A 312 20.55 -0.08 -22.32
N TYR A 313 19.89 -1.17 -22.72
CA TYR A 313 18.68 -1.14 -23.54
C TYR A 313 17.57 -0.30 -22.87
N ARG A 314 17.29 -0.55 -21.59
CA ARG A 314 16.29 0.20 -20.80
C ARG A 314 16.55 1.70 -20.73
N ARG A 315 17.82 2.12 -20.83
CA ARG A 315 18.25 3.53 -20.77
C ARG A 315 18.38 4.19 -22.15
N GLY A 316 18.10 3.46 -23.23
CA GLY A 316 18.16 3.98 -24.60
C GLY A 316 19.53 3.87 -25.27
N TYR A 317 20.54 3.29 -24.61
CA TYR A 317 21.87 3.05 -25.18
C TYR A 317 21.86 1.78 -26.04
N TYR A 318 21.09 1.82 -27.12
CA TYR A 318 20.72 0.62 -27.87
C TYR A 318 21.88 -0.05 -28.60
N LEU A 319 22.79 0.72 -29.22
CA LEU A 319 23.95 0.14 -29.91
C LEU A 319 24.95 -0.51 -28.93
N ASP A 320 25.21 0.15 -27.80
CA ASP A 320 26.05 -0.40 -26.73
C ASP A 320 25.44 -1.68 -26.13
N ALA A 321 24.12 -1.68 -25.93
CA ALA A 321 23.39 -2.86 -25.47
C ALA A 321 23.53 -4.03 -26.45
N ALA A 322 23.34 -3.77 -27.76
CA ALA A 322 23.48 -4.79 -28.79
C ALA A 322 24.89 -5.38 -28.85
N GLU A 323 25.93 -4.55 -28.73
CA GLU A 323 27.32 -5.01 -28.74
C GLU A 323 27.65 -5.90 -27.53
N ILE A 324 27.28 -5.47 -26.33
CA ILE A 324 27.49 -6.25 -25.09
C ILE A 324 26.75 -7.59 -25.16
N LEU A 325 25.48 -7.58 -25.57
CA LEU A 325 24.66 -8.79 -25.64
C LEU A 325 25.14 -9.74 -26.74
N ARG A 326 25.62 -9.23 -27.87
CA ARG A 326 26.22 -10.04 -28.94
C ARG A 326 27.47 -10.76 -28.44
N ASN A 327 28.40 -10.02 -27.81
CA ASN A 327 29.63 -10.60 -27.27
C ASN A 327 29.34 -11.64 -26.18
N LEU A 328 28.30 -11.42 -25.36
CA LEU A 328 27.84 -12.42 -24.40
C LEU A 328 27.28 -13.66 -25.10
N LEU A 329 26.39 -13.49 -26.07
CA LEU A 329 25.73 -14.58 -26.78
C LEU A 329 26.74 -15.55 -27.42
N ASP A 330 27.82 -15.02 -27.99
CA ASP A 330 28.90 -15.79 -28.62
C ASP A 330 29.68 -16.66 -27.62
N GLN A 331 29.65 -16.32 -26.33
CA GLN A 331 30.40 -17.02 -25.27
C GLN A 331 29.52 -17.93 -24.39
N LEU A 332 28.19 -17.86 -24.54
CA LEU A 332 27.27 -18.69 -23.76
C LEU A 332 27.18 -20.12 -24.29
N SER A 333 27.23 -21.10 -23.38
CA SER A 333 26.84 -22.48 -23.69
C SER A 333 25.35 -22.59 -24.00
N ASP A 334 24.94 -23.56 -24.82
CA ASP A 334 23.55 -23.74 -25.25
C ASP A 334 22.58 -24.11 -24.11
N ASP A 335 23.08 -24.63 -23.00
CA ASP A 335 22.31 -25.02 -21.80
C ASP A 335 21.94 -23.85 -20.88
N VAL A 336 22.42 -22.63 -21.17
CA VAL A 336 22.13 -21.46 -20.35
C VAL A 336 20.67 -21.02 -20.54
N TYR A 337 19.88 -21.07 -19.46
CA TYR A 337 18.44 -20.86 -19.49
C TYR A 337 17.97 -19.49 -19.98
N PHE A 338 18.82 -18.46 -19.93
CA PHE A 338 18.53 -17.08 -20.36
C PHE A 338 19.22 -16.71 -21.68
N LYS A 339 19.74 -17.69 -22.42
CA LYS A 339 20.46 -17.42 -23.68
C LYS A 339 19.53 -16.89 -24.78
N ASP A 340 18.26 -17.31 -24.76
CA ASP A 340 17.22 -16.76 -25.62
C ASP A 340 16.87 -15.31 -25.22
N ASP A 341 16.79 -14.98 -23.93
CA ASP A 341 16.63 -13.60 -23.45
C ASP A 341 17.72 -12.68 -24.03
N VAL A 342 18.99 -13.11 -23.94
CA VAL A 342 20.15 -12.35 -24.46
C VAL A 342 20.00 -12.09 -25.96
N HIS A 343 19.64 -13.12 -26.74
CA HIS A 343 19.49 -13.01 -28.19
C HIS A 343 18.30 -12.14 -28.59
N TYR A 344 17.17 -12.26 -27.88
CA TYR A 344 15.99 -11.43 -28.11
C TYR A 344 16.26 -9.95 -27.82
N TYR A 345 16.84 -9.62 -26.67
CA TYR A 345 17.14 -8.23 -26.31
C TYR A 345 18.26 -7.63 -27.15
N MET A 346 19.18 -8.43 -27.69
CA MET A 346 20.13 -7.98 -28.71
C MET A 346 19.40 -7.55 -29.99
N ALA A 347 18.50 -8.40 -30.51
CA ALA A 347 17.71 -8.08 -31.71
C ALA A 347 16.83 -6.84 -31.51
N LEU A 348 16.17 -6.75 -30.35
CA LEU A 348 15.35 -5.61 -29.96
C LEU A 348 16.17 -4.32 -29.81
N SER A 349 17.43 -4.43 -29.36
CA SER A 349 18.33 -3.28 -29.29
C SER A 349 18.69 -2.78 -30.68
N TYR A 350 18.99 -3.65 -31.64
CA TYR A 350 19.19 -3.21 -33.03
C TYR A 350 17.96 -2.54 -33.62
N TYR A 351 16.76 -3.08 -33.36
CA TYR A 351 15.50 -2.48 -33.82
C TYR A 351 15.29 -1.09 -33.22
N SER A 352 15.46 -0.93 -31.90
CA SER A 352 15.29 0.35 -31.21
C SER A 352 16.35 1.38 -31.58
N ALA A 353 17.53 0.94 -32.01
CA ALA A 353 18.56 1.82 -32.59
C ALA A 353 18.21 2.32 -34.00
N GLY A 354 17.13 1.83 -34.61
CA GLY A 354 16.77 2.11 -36.01
C GLY A 354 17.62 1.34 -37.02
N ASN A 355 18.38 0.34 -36.58
CA ASN A 355 19.23 -0.45 -37.46
C ASN A 355 18.46 -1.66 -38.02
N SER A 356 17.60 -1.39 -39.00
CA SER A 356 16.63 -2.36 -39.53
C SER A 356 17.26 -3.63 -40.10
N ASP A 357 18.43 -3.54 -40.76
CA ASP A 357 19.06 -4.70 -41.41
C ASP A 357 19.58 -5.71 -40.38
N GLU A 358 20.30 -5.23 -39.36
CA GLU A 358 20.81 -6.04 -38.25
C GLU A 358 19.66 -6.55 -37.38
N ALA A 359 18.63 -5.74 -37.15
CA ALA A 359 17.44 -6.15 -36.43
C ALA A 359 16.73 -7.30 -37.13
N LYS A 360 16.52 -7.19 -38.45
CA LYS A 360 15.91 -8.24 -39.28
C LYS A 360 16.68 -9.55 -39.16
N LYS A 361 17.98 -9.52 -39.45
CA LYS A 361 18.86 -10.71 -39.36
C LYS A 361 18.85 -11.33 -37.96
N SER A 362 18.86 -10.50 -36.93
CA SER A 362 18.89 -10.97 -35.54
C SER A 362 17.56 -11.61 -35.12
N PHE A 363 16.42 -11.04 -35.52
CA PHE A 363 15.12 -11.66 -35.26
C PHE A 363 14.89 -12.95 -36.04
N GLU A 364 15.32 -13.02 -37.31
CA GLU A 364 15.27 -14.26 -38.10
C GLU A 364 16.11 -15.36 -37.44
N SER A 365 17.36 -15.05 -37.07
CA SER A 365 18.26 -15.95 -36.34
C SER A 365 17.68 -16.38 -34.98
N PHE A 366 17.01 -15.47 -34.27
CA PHE A 366 16.34 -15.77 -33.01
C PHE A 366 15.21 -16.79 -33.19
N LEU A 367 14.35 -16.59 -34.19
CA LEU A 367 13.22 -17.47 -34.49
C LEU A 367 13.66 -18.86 -34.94
N GLU A 368 14.81 -18.96 -35.62
CA GLU A 368 15.40 -20.24 -36.02
C GLU A 368 16.01 -20.98 -34.82
N LYS A 369 16.76 -20.29 -33.96
CA LYS A 369 17.50 -20.91 -32.85
C LYS A 369 16.65 -21.18 -31.62
N TYR A 370 15.61 -20.39 -31.38
CA TYR A 370 14.78 -20.46 -30.17
C TYR A 370 13.27 -20.54 -30.51
N PRO A 371 12.83 -21.56 -31.26
CA PRO A 371 11.44 -21.67 -31.73
C PRO A 371 10.41 -21.86 -30.61
N GLU A 372 10.84 -22.31 -29.42
CA GLU A 372 10.00 -22.52 -28.24
C GLU A 372 10.07 -21.35 -27.24
N SER A 373 10.82 -20.28 -27.53
CA SER A 373 10.94 -19.15 -26.62
C SER A 373 9.63 -18.38 -26.50
N VAL A 374 9.36 -17.87 -25.30
CA VAL A 374 8.18 -17.03 -25.02
C VAL A 374 8.15 -15.76 -25.88
N TYR A 375 9.30 -15.33 -26.43
CA TYR A 375 9.40 -14.13 -27.25
C TYR A 375 9.11 -14.34 -28.74
N VAL A 376 8.87 -15.57 -29.20
CA VAL A 376 8.65 -15.88 -30.63
C VAL A 376 7.52 -15.04 -31.24
N VAL A 377 6.41 -14.86 -30.53
CA VAL A 377 5.28 -14.04 -31.00
C VAL A 377 5.68 -12.58 -31.15
N HIS A 378 6.46 -12.06 -30.20
CA HIS A 378 6.94 -10.68 -30.22
C HIS A 378 7.98 -10.46 -31.32
N ALA A 379 8.95 -11.37 -31.46
CA ALA A 379 9.97 -11.32 -32.50
C ALA A 379 9.35 -11.31 -33.90
N ARG A 380 8.33 -12.14 -34.17
CA ARG A 380 7.59 -12.10 -35.44
C ARG A 380 6.87 -10.76 -35.66
N ASN A 381 6.29 -10.18 -34.62
CA ASN A 381 5.63 -8.88 -34.72
C ASN A 381 6.63 -7.78 -35.11
N PHE A 382 7.81 -7.76 -34.49
CA PHE A 382 8.86 -6.80 -34.83
C PHE A 382 9.40 -7.03 -36.24
N LEU A 383 9.64 -8.28 -36.64
CA LEU A 383 10.10 -8.61 -37.98
C LEU A 383 9.14 -8.10 -39.07
N ASN A 384 7.83 -8.32 -38.89
CA ASN A 384 6.80 -7.82 -39.81
C ASN A 384 6.69 -6.29 -39.89
N ARG A 385 7.24 -5.55 -38.92
CA ARG A 385 7.27 -4.06 -38.95
C ARG A 385 8.52 -3.53 -39.63
N ILE A 386 9.56 -4.35 -39.76
CA ILE A 386 10.80 -4.01 -40.46
C ILE A 386 10.62 -4.21 -41.98
N GLU A 387 9.81 -5.20 -42.36
CA GLU A 387 9.33 -5.42 -43.74
C GLU A 387 8.30 -4.36 -44.18
#